data_AF-A0A6A1WJA4-F1
#
_entry.id   AF-A0A6A1WJA4-F1
#
_cell.length_a   1.000
_cell.length_b   1.000
_cell.length_c   1.000
_cell.angle_alpha   90.00
_cell.angle_beta   90.00
_cell.angle_gamma   90.00
#
_symmetry.space_group_name_H-M   'P 1'
#
loop_
_entity.id
_entity.type
_entity.pdbx_description
1 polymer ?
#
loop_
_entity_poly.entity_id
_entity_poly.type
_entity_poly.pdbx_seq_one_letter_code
_entity_poly.pdbx_strand_id
1 'polypeptide(L)'
;MERCPRLAFTPAYSGGQSPISALASMPNAFPCANRHVFWKRWIYSGIGHLYEEKLIHVQSQQLLLRICEAIAISNVQQRKSGGVYEAIFTAAKNAIVEILIEMLRIYPDLMRTFDIYQNIFLVSVLHRQAKVFNLLYGLDLTKNSLTIVQDEDKNTMLHMAAMSIGATTLSRIQGPALQMQRELQWFKEVKSVIHPRVKEGYRNKDGLTPRELFTKEHKDMMEKGEKWMKDTSTSCTVVGALILTIMFAAAFTVPGGNDQTTGLPIFLNDKYFRLFIIADVLSLFSSSTSVLMFLGILTSRYAEDDFLESLPRKMIIGLSTLFFSIATMMIAFYAALSLMLDGLSSITFPVICLAGIPVTLFVLLQFPLLVEMVVSTYGPGIFDRK
;
A
#
# COMPACT_ATOMS: atom_id res chain seq x y z
N MET A 1 6.16 -39.05 10.43
CA MET A 1 6.34 -39.41 9.01
C MET A 1 7.51 -40.38 8.79
N GLU A 2 8.55 -40.41 9.62
CA GLU A 2 9.71 -41.32 9.47
C GLU A 2 9.37 -42.82 9.41
N ARG A 3 8.32 -43.28 10.09
CA ARG A 3 7.88 -44.69 10.06
C ARG A 3 6.80 -44.99 9.00
N CYS A 4 6.11 -43.97 8.47
CA CYS A 4 4.98 -44.11 7.55
C CYS A 4 4.91 -42.90 6.59
N PRO A 5 5.58 -42.94 5.43
CA PRO A 5 5.56 -41.86 4.44
C PRO A 5 4.17 -41.57 3.86
N ARG A 6 3.24 -42.55 3.90
CA ARG A 6 1.86 -42.40 3.43
C ARG A 6 1.07 -41.31 4.17
N LEU A 7 1.45 -40.97 5.42
CA LEU A 7 0.82 -39.88 6.20
C LEU A 7 0.97 -38.50 5.57
N ALA A 8 1.93 -38.27 4.67
CA ALA A 8 2.06 -37.01 3.94
C ALA A 8 0.90 -36.78 2.94
N PHE A 9 0.20 -37.86 2.56
CA PHE A 9 -0.83 -37.84 1.53
C PHE A 9 -2.22 -38.22 2.05
N THR A 10 -2.35 -38.62 3.33
CA THR A 10 -3.63 -39.06 3.86
C THR A 10 -4.53 -37.84 4.15
N PRO A 11 -5.69 -37.69 3.49
CA PRO A 11 -6.69 -36.73 3.93
C PRO A 11 -7.17 -37.10 5.34
N ALA A 12 -7.45 -36.11 6.19
CA ALA A 12 -8.08 -36.40 7.48
C ALA A 12 -9.42 -37.12 7.23
N TYR A 13 -9.63 -38.25 7.89
CA TYR A 13 -10.84 -39.07 7.72
C TYR A 13 -12.08 -38.19 7.93
N SER A 14 -12.99 -38.21 6.95
CA SER A 14 -14.11 -37.28 6.69
C SER A 14 -13.80 -36.06 5.82
N GLY A 15 -13.37 -36.27 4.58
CA GLY A 15 -13.29 -35.19 3.57
C GLY A 15 -12.22 -34.12 3.84
N GLY A 16 -11.23 -34.41 4.69
CA GLY A 16 -10.21 -33.45 5.09
C GLY A 16 -9.16 -33.17 4.02
N GLN A 17 -8.59 -31.97 4.07
CA GLN A 17 -7.42 -31.56 3.28
C GLN A 17 -6.20 -32.45 3.58
N SER A 18 -5.32 -32.66 2.59
CA SER A 18 -4.02 -33.29 2.82
C SER A 18 -3.09 -32.34 3.61
N PRO A 19 -2.07 -32.84 4.32
CA PRO A 19 -1.17 -31.98 5.10
C PRO A 19 -0.53 -30.86 4.28
N ILE A 20 -0.21 -31.11 3.00
CA ILE A 20 0.36 -30.10 2.11
C ILE A 20 -0.67 -29.05 1.68
N SER A 21 -1.94 -29.43 1.45
CA SER A 21 -2.98 -28.46 1.11
C SER A 21 -3.45 -27.64 2.32
N ALA A 22 -3.42 -28.24 3.52
CA ALA A 22 -3.63 -27.53 4.78
C ALA A 22 -2.54 -26.47 5.01
N LEU A 23 -1.25 -26.84 4.86
CA LEU A 23 -0.14 -25.88 4.96
C LEU A 23 -0.24 -24.77 3.90
N ALA A 24 -0.60 -25.11 2.66
CA ALA A 24 -0.79 -24.14 1.59
C ALA A 24 -1.96 -23.16 1.87
N SER A 25 -2.90 -23.54 2.73
CA SER A 25 -4.05 -22.71 3.14
C SER A 25 -3.75 -21.84 4.37
N MET A 26 -2.55 -21.92 4.95
CA MET A 26 -2.17 -21.21 6.18
C MET A 26 -1.08 -20.16 5.92
N PRO A 27 -1.41 -18.97 5.40
CA PRO A 27 -0.42 -17.92 5.11
C PRO A 27 0.37 -17.49 6.35
N ASN A 28 -0.25 -17.45 7.54
CA ASN A 28 0.43 -17.04 8.78
C ASN A 28 1.47 -18.07 9.26
N ALA A 29 1.46 -19.29 8.71
CA ALA A 29 2.45 -20.31 9.04
C ALA A 29 3.85 -19.96 8.53
N PHE A 30 3.96 -19.07 7.55
CA PHE A 30 5.22 -18.75 6.88
C PHE A 30 5.54 -17.24 6.90
N PRO A 31 6.81 -16.84 7.13
CA PRO A 31 7.20 -15.44 7.21
C PRO A 31 6.92 -14.64 5.92
N CYS A 32 7.07 -15.23 4.73
CA CYS A 32 6.96 -14.48 3.47
C CYS A 32 5.53 -14.04 3.14
N ALA A 33 4.53 -14.79 3.59
CA ALA A 33 3.12 -14.45 3.46
C ALA A 33 2.66 -13.42 4.51
N ASN A 34 3.40 -13.31 5.63
CA ASN A 34 3.08 -12.38 6.70
C ASN A 34 3.63 -10.97 6.40
N ARG A 35 2.80 -10.09 5.82
CA ARG A 35 3.21 -8.77 5.33
C ARG A 35 2.62 -7.66 6.21
N HIS A 36 3.16 -7.52 7.42
CA HIS A 36 2.84 -6.38 8.28
C HIS A 36 3.31 -5.07 7.64
N VAL A 37 2.46 -4.05 7.70
CA VAL A 37 2.83 -2.67 7.38
C VAL A 37 3.88 -2.22 8.40
N PHE A 38 4.98 -1.63 7.93
CA PHE A 38 6.16 -1.25 8.73
C PHE A 38 5.81 -0.61 10.09
N TRP A 39 4.82 0.29 10.11
CA TRP A 39 4.37 0.99 11.32
C TRP A 39 3.54 0.13 12.30
N LYS A 40 2.83 -0.90 11.84
CA LYS A 40 2.10 -1.82 12.73
C LYS A 40 3.08 -2.63 13.59
N ARG A 41 4.28 -2.91 13.09
CA ARG A 41 5.33 -3.60 13.86
C ARG A 41 5.84 -2.77 15.05
N TRP A 42 5.78 -1.45 14.95
CA TRP A 42 6.12 -0.53 16.04
C TRP A 42 5.08 -0.52 17.17
N ILE A 43 3.80 -0.66 16.82
CA ILE A 43 2.68 -0.57 17.79
C ILE A 43 2.48 -1.90 18.55
N TYR A 44 2.69 -3.05 17.90
CA TYR A 44 2.34 -4.37 18.45
C TYR A 44 3.54 -5.20 18.95
N SER A 45 4.70 -4.59 19.19
CA SER A 45 5.91 -5.31 19.60
C SER A 45 5.86 -5.75 21.08
N GLY A 46 5.04 -6.75 21.40
CA GLY A 46 5.16 -7.56 22.61
C GLY A 46 6.15 -8.72 22.39
N ILE A 47 7.09 -8.92 23.32
CA ILE A 47 8.13 -9.97 23.21
C ILE A 47 7.54 -11.39 23.12
N GLY A 48 6.41 -11.65 23.79
CA GLY A 48 5.72 -12.95 23.77
C GLY A 48 5.13 -13.33 22.40
N HIS A 49 4.43 -12.40 21.75
CA HIS A 49 3.83 -12.63 20.42
C HIS A 49 4.89 -12.96 19.36
N LEU A 50 6.06 -12.30 19.43
CA LEU A 50 7.18 -12.54 18.52
C LEU A 50 7.80 -13.94 18.69
N TYR A 51 7.72 -14.53 19.89
CA TYR A 51 8.25 -15.88 20.15
C TYR A 51 7.31 -16.95 19.56
N GLU A 52 6.00 -16.82 19.79
CA GLU A 52 5.00 -17.76 19.26
C GLU A 52 4.97 -17.78 17.73
N GLU A 53 5.01 -16.62 17.07
CA GLU A 53 5.10 -16.55 15.60
C GLU A 53 6.35 -17.26 15.07
N LYS A 54 7.51 -17.02 15.69
CA LYS A 54 8.76 -17.69 15.29
C LYS A 54 8.70 -19.20 15.47
N LEU A 55 8.09 -19.67 16.56
CA LEU A 55 7.96 -21.11 16.82
C LEU A 55 7.09 -21.78 15.75
N ILE A 56 5.96 -21.17 15.41
CA ILE A 56 5.07 -21.65 14.34
C ILE A 56 5.85 -21.73 13.01
N HIS A 57 6.60 -20.69 12.65
CA HIS A 57 7.39 -20.68 11.41
C HIS A 57 8.40 -21.83 11.33
N VAL A 58 9.12 -22.10 12.42
CA VAL A 58 10.11 -23.20 12.47
C VAL A 58 9.42 -24.56 12.33
N GLN A 59 8.31 -24.76 13.06
CA GLN A 59 7.55 -26.02 13.00
C GLN A 59 6.95 -26.27 11.62
N SER A 60 6.36 -25.24 11.01
CA SER A 60 5.79 -25.32 9.65
C SER A 60 6.85 -25.61 8.59
N GLN A 61 8.05 -25.02 8.71
CA GLN A 61 9.15 -25.31 7.80
C GLN A 61 9.65 -26.75 7.95
N GLN A 62 9.82 -27.25 9.18
CA GLN A 62 10.22 -28.65 9.41
C GLN A 62 9.19 -29.62 8.86
N LEU A 63 7.90 -29.35 9.07
CA LEU A 63 6.81 -30.18 8.55
C LEU A 63 6.80 -30.18 7.02
N LEU A 64 6.98 -29.01 6.39
CA LEU A 64 7.08 -28.89 4.93
C LEU A 64 8.21 -29.76 4.37
N LEU A 65 9.42 -29.69 4.95
CA LEU A 65 10.56 -30.49 4.49
C LEU A 65 10.27 -31.99 4.54
N ARG A 66 9.64 -32.48 5.61
CA ARG A 66 9.27 -33.90 5.73
C ARG A 66 8.21 -34.33 4.70
N ILE A 67 7.24 -33.46 4.42
CA ILE A 67 6.24 -33.71 3.38
C ILE A 67 6.92 -33.76 2.01
N CYS A 68 7.83 -32.83 1.75
CA CYS A 68 8.63 -32.76 0.53
C CYS A 68 9.49 -34.01 0.30
N GLU A 69 10.15 -34.54 1.35
CA GLU A 69 10.85 -35.84 1.31
C GLU A 69 9.92 -36.98 0.86
N ALA A 70 8.69 -37.03 1.39
CA ALA A 70 7.71 -38.03 1.01
C ALA A 70 7.19 -37.85 -0.43
N ILE A 71 7.05 -36.59 -0.90
CA ILE A 71 6.69 -36.27 -2.28
C ILE A 71 7.77 -36.74 -3.26
N ALA A 72 9.05 -36.58 -2.92
CA ALA A 72 10.17 -36.94 -3.80
C ALA A 72 10.19 -38.44 -4.16
N ILE A 73 9.77 -39.31 -3.24
CA ILE A 73 9.71 -40.76 -3.44
C ILE A 73 8.35 -41.27 -3.97
N SER A 74 7.40 -40.37 -4.21
CA SER A 74 6.02 -40.73 -4.57
C SER A 74 5.76 -40.81 -6.08
N ASN A 75 4.87 -41.72 -6.49
CA ASN A 75 4.47 -41.83 -7.90
C ASN A 75 3.43 -40.74 -8.28
N VAL A 76 3.18 -40.58 -9.58
CA VAL A 76 2.28 -39.54 -10.11
C VAL A 76 0.87 -39.64 -9.52
N GLN A 77 0.33 -40.86 -9.38
CA GLN A 77 -1.01 -41.08 -8.84
C GLN A 77 -1.10 -40.68 -7.36
N GLN A 78 -0.08 -41.01 -6.57
CA GLN A 78 0.01 -40.61 -5.16
C GLN A 78 0.08 -39.10 -4.99
N ARG A 79 0.82 -38.40 -5.87
CA ARG A 79 0.88 -36.93 -5.88
C ARG A 79 -0.47 -36.31 -6.22
N LYS A 80 -1.16 -36.89 -7.20
CA LYS A 80 -2.49 -36.44 -7.61
C LYS A 80 -3.51 -36.65 -6.48
N SER A 81 -3.58 -37.85 -5.92
CA SER A 81 -4.50 -38.15 -4.80
C SER A 81 -4.14 -37.43 -3.50
N GLY A 82 -2.86 -37.09 -3.32
CA GLY A 82 -2.35 -36.38 -2.15
C GLY A 82 -2.48 -34.86 -2.21
N GLY A 83 -3.11 -34.30 -3.25
CA GLY A 83 -3.37 -32.86 -3.38
C GLY A 83 -2.12 -32.02 -3.65
N VAL A 84 -1.03 -32.61 -4.14
CA VAL A 84 0.24 -31.88 -4.41
C VAL A 84 0.04 -30.79 -5.46
N TYR A 85 -0.71 -31.10 -6.53
CA TYR A 85 -1.00 -30.13 -7.59
C TYR A 85 -1.88 -29.00 -7.07
N GLU A 86 -2.96 -29.28 -6.35
CA GLU A 86 -3.81 -28.25 -5.75
C GLU A 86 -3.02 -27.36 -4.76
N ALA A 87 -2.18 -27.97 -3.94
CA ALA A 87 -1.42 -27.25 -2.91
C ALA A 87 -0.46 -26.22 -3.49
N ILE A 88 0.17 -26.48 -4.64
CA ILE A 88 1.09 -25.49 -5.24
C ILE A 88 0.32 -24.25 -5.75
N PHE A 89 -0.89 -24.43 -6.28
CA PHE A 89 -1.75 -23.31 -6.68
C PHE A 89 -2.30 -22.56 -5.48
N THR A 90 -2.75 -23.27 -4.44
CA THR A 90 -3.18 -22.66 -3.18
C THR A 90 -2.06 -21.86 -2.52
N ALA A 91 -0.83 -22.39 -2.51
CA ALA A 91 0.34 -21.68 -2.01
C ALA A 91 0.64 -20.42 -2.83
N ALA A 92 0.52 -20.49 -4.17
CA ALA A 92 0.66 -19.34 -5.05
C ALA A 92 -0.41 -18.27 -4.76
N LYS A 93 -1.68 -18.66 -4.58
CA LYS A 93 -2.79 -17.75 -4.21
C LYS A 93 -2.54 -17.04 -2.89
N ASN A 94 -1.97 -17.75 -1.92
CA ASN A 94 -1.74 -17.28 -0.55
C ASN A 94 -0.34 -16.67 -0.31
N ALA A 95 0.46 -16.48 -1.36
CA ALA A 95 1.82 -15.90 -1.28
C ALA A 95 2.83 -16.72 -0.46
N ILE A 96 2.66 -18.04 -0.35
CA ILE A 96 3.53 -18.92 0.43
C ILE A 96 4.70 -19.41 -0.44
N VAL A 97 5.71 -18.54 -0.56
CA VAL A 97 6.90 -18.72 -1.40
C VAL A 97 7.73 -19.93 -0.97
N GLU A 98 7.75 -20.26 0.31
CA GLU A 98 8.51 -21.36 0.90
C GLU A 98 8.04 -22.72 0.36
N ILE A 99 6.72 -22.94 0.28
CA ILE A 99 6.14 -24.15 -0.31
C ILE A 99 6.51 -24.24 -1.79
N LEU A 100 6.41 -23.13 -2.52
CA LEU A 100 6.77 -23.06 -3.95
C LEU A 100 8.22 -23.44 -4.18
N ILE A 101 9.17 -22.88 -3.42
CA ILE A 101 10.61 -23.17 -3.55
C ILE A 101 10.87 -24.66 -3.35
N GLU A 102 10.38 -25.23 -2.25
CA GLU A 102 10.65 -26.63 -1.90
C GLU A 102 10.02 -27.60 -2.90
N MET A 103 8.79 -27.34 -3.35
CA MET A 103 8.11 -28.18 -4.33
C MET A 103 8.74 -28.08 -5.72
N LEU A 104 9.09 -26.88 -6.18
CA LEU A 104 9.72 -26.68 -7.50
C LEU A 104 11.15 -27.21 -7.53
N ARG A 105 11.88 -27.24 -6.40
CA ARG A 105 13.19 -27.89 -6.31
C ARG A 105 13.10 -29.39 -6.56
N ILE A 106 12.06 -30.03 -6.03
CA ILE A 106 11.87 -31.49 -6.11
C ILE A 106 11.28 -31.90 -7.45
N TYR A 107 10.32 -31.13 -7.94
CA TYR A 107 9.63 -31.42 -9.20
C TYR A 107 9.46 -30.15 -10.04
N PRO A 108 10.50 -29.75 -10.81
CA PRO A 108 10.49 -28.52 -11.61
C PRO A 108 9.34 -28.45 -12.64
N ASP A 109 8.89 -29.61 -13.12
CA ASP A 109 7.78 -29.70 -14.08
C ASP A 109 6.43 -29.19 -13.53
N LEU A 110 6.30 -29.01 -12.21
CA LEU A 110 5.13 -28.34 -11.62
C LEU A 110 4.92 -26.92 -12.17
N MET A 111 5.97 -26.22 -12.60
CA MET A 111 5.82 -24.91 -13.25
C MET A 111 4.99 -24.96 -14.53
N ARG A 112 4.98 -26.11 -15.21
CA ARG A 112 4.24 -26.36 -16.45
C ARG A 112 2.89 -27.03 -16.21
N THR A 113 2.55 -27.32 -14.96
CA THR A 113 1.25 -27.88 -14.63
C THR A 113 0.17 -26.81 -14.72
N PHE A 114 -1.00 -27.25 -15.16
CA PHE A 114 -2.20 -26.43 -15.25
C PHE A 114 -3.18 -26.97 -14.21
N ASP A 115 -3.67 -26.11 -13.32
CA ASP A 115 -4.86 -26.39 -12.52
C ASP A 115 -6.04 -25.76 -13.23
N ILE A 116 -7.05 -26.57 -13.54
CA ILE A 116 -8.31 -26.19 -14.19
C ILE A 116 -8.06 -24.98 -15.13
N TYR A 117 -7.12 -25.18 -16.06
CA TYR A 117 -6.79 -24.29 -17.18
C TYR A 117 -5.96 -23.02 -16.90
N GLN A 118 -5.38 -22.85 -15.71
CA GLN A 118 -4.45 -21.76 -15.41
C GLN A 118 -3.07 -22.32 -15.03
N ASN A 119 -2.01 -21.74 -15.59
CA ASN A 119 -0.67 -21.98 -15.06
C ASN A 119 -0.43 -21.13 -13.81
N ILE A 120 0.60 -21.49 -13.05
CA ILE A 120 0.89 -20.84 -11.78
C ILE A 120 1.24 -19.34 -11.90
N PHE A 121 1.72 -18.91 -13.08
CA PHE A 121 1.95 -17.50 -13.37
C PHE A 121 0.65 -16.71 -13.44
N LEU A 122 -0.36 -17.20 -14.18
CA LEU A 122 -1.66 -16.53 -14.30
C LEU A 122 -2.32 -16.38 -12.92
N VAL A 123 -2.25 -17.41 -12.07
CA VAL A 123 -2.76 -17.37 -10.70
C VAL A 123 -2.02 -16.33 -9.85
N SER A 124 -0.69 -16.28 -9.93
CA SER A 124 0.08 -15.26 -9.20
C SER A 124 -0.26 -13.84 -9.64
N VAL A 125 -0.57 -13.64 -10.93
CA VAL A 125 -0.96 -12.34 -11.48
C VAL A 125 -2.37 -11.95 -11.05
N LEU A 126 -3.31 -12.89 -11.18
CA LEU A 126 -4.70 -12.73 -10.79
C LEU A 126 -4.81 -12.33 -9.32
N HIS A 127 -4.02 -12.92 -8.42
CA HIS A 127 -4.08 -12.66 -6.97
C HIS A 127 -3.11 -11.58 -6.44
N ARG A 128 -2.46 -10.80 -7.32
CA ARG A 128 -1.48 -9.73 -6.95
C ARG A 128 -0.26 -10.22 -6.15
N GLN A 129 0.18 -11.46 -6.37
CA GLN A 129 1.25 -12.09 -5.59
C GLN A 129 2.64 -11.84 -6.20
N ALA A 130 3.12 -10.60 -6.04
CA ALA A 130 4.39 -10.11 -6.60
C ALA A 130 5.59 -11.00 -6.27
N LYS A 131 5.72 -11.45 -5.02
CA LYS A 131 6.84 -12.31 -4.58
C LYS A 131 6.84 -13.66 -5.30
N VAL A 132 5.66 -14.26 -5.46
CA VAL A 132 5.47 -15.51 -6.18
C VAL A 132 5.81 -15.31 -7.65
N PHE A 133 5.31 -14.23 -8.26
CA PHE A 133 5.62 -13.89 -9.65
C PHE A 133 7.13 -13.71 -9.86
N ASN A 134 7.82 -12.95 -9.00
CA ASN A 134 9.27 -12.74 -9.09
C ASN A 134 10.05 -14.05 -8.96
N LEU A 135 9.66 -14.94 -8.02
CA LEU A 135 10.27 -16.26 -7.87
C LEU A 135 10.14 -17.07 -9.18
N LEU A 136 8.92 -17.18 -9.69
CA LEU A 136 8.63 -17.95 -10.89
C LEU A 136 9.35 -17.37 -12.12
N TYR A 137 9.39 -16.04 -12.23
CA TYR A 137 10.09 -15.32 -13.29
C TYR A 137 11.60 -15.56 -13.25
N GLY A 138 12.21 -15.61 -12.06
CA GLY A 138 13.64 -15.95 -11.89
C GLY A 138 13.96 -17.41 -12.21
N LEU A 139 13.01 -18.33 -12.00
CA LEU A 139 13.17 -19.76 -12.30
C LEU A 139 12.90 -20.11 -13.78
N ASP A 140 12.14 -19.28 -14.52
CA ASP A 140 11.87 -19.50 -15.95
C ASP A 140 13.06 -19.06 -16.82
N LEU A 141 14.08 -19.93 -16.88
CA LEU A 141 15.31 -19.75 -17.65
C LEU A 141 15.07 -19.46 -19.15
N THR A 142 13.94 -19.89 -19.70
CA THR A 142 13.62 -19.72 -21.13
C THR A 142 12.81 -18.45 -21.40
N LYS A 143 12.15 -17.87 -20.39
CA LYS A 143 11.13 -16.81 -20.51
C LYS A 143 10.00 -17.12 -21.49
N ASN A 144 9.94 -18.34 -22.02
CA ASN A 144 8.96 -18.77 -23.02
C ASN A 144 7.58 -18.96 -22.38
N SER A 145 7.52 -19.32 -21.09
CA SER A 145 6.28 -19.55 -20.34
C SER A 145 5.42 -18.29 -20.19
N LEU A 146 6.01 -17.12 -20.41
CA LEU A 146 5.37 -15.81 -20.34
C LEU A 146 4.73 -15.36 -21.65
N THR A 147 5.00 -16.06 -22.76
CA THR A 147 4.75 -15.47 -24.08
C THR A 147 3.45 -15.89 -24.74
N ILE A 148 2.82 -17.01 -24.36
CA ILE A 148 1.61 -17.49 -25.05
C ILE A 148 0.75 -18.40 -24.14
N VAL A 149 0.43 -17.98 -22.91
CA VAL A 149 -0.53 -18.72 -22.08
C VAL A 149 -1.82 -17.95 -21.98
N GLN A 150 -2.88 -18.56 -22.51
CA GLN A 150 -4.26 -18.15 -22.36
C GLN A 150 -4.96 -19.16 -21.46
N ASP A 151 -5.86 -18.67 -20.61
CA ASP A 151 -6.81 -19.57 -19.94
C ASP A 151 -7.91 -20.03 -20.93
N GLU A 152 -8.86 -20.81 -20.45
CA GLU A 152 -10.01 -21.26 -21.24
C GLU A 152 -10.80 -20.12 -21.87
N ASP A 153 -10.86 -18.96 -21.21
CA ASP A 153 -11.60 -17.77 -21.62
C ASP A 153 -10.78 -16.86 -22.53
N LYS A 154 -9.65 -17.36 -23.05
CA LYS A 154 -8.69 -16.63 -23.88
C LYS A 154 -8.05 -15.44 -23.16
N ASN A 155 -8.15 -15.36 -21.82
CA ASN A 155 -7.51 -14.34 -21.02
C ASN A 155 -6.01 -14.58 -21.00
N THR A 156 -5.29 -13.57 -21.46
CA THR A 156 -3.84 -13.49 -21.29
C THR A 156 -3.50 -13.06 -19.87
N MET A 157 -2.21 -13.10 -19.51
CA MET A 157 -1.71 -12.55 -18.26
C MET A 157 -2.09 -11.08 -18.03
N LEU A 158 -2.20 -10.27 -19.10
CA LEU A 158 -2.70 -8.90 -18.99
C LEU A 158 -4.19 -8.83 -18.62
N HIS A 159 -5.01 -9.76 -19.12
CA HIS A 159 -6.42 -9.84 -18.72
C HIS A 159 -6.53 -10.24 -17.24
N MET A 160 -5.69 -11.18 -16.76
CA MET A 160 -5.63 -11.52 -15.33
C MET A 160 -5.26 -10.33 -14.44
N ALA A 161 -4.35 -9.46 -14.92
CA ALA A 161 -4.01 -8.22 -14.23
C ALA A 161 -5.13 -7.16 -14.30
N ALA A 162 -6.06 -7.29 -15.27
CA ALA A 162 -7.19 -6.40 -15.46
C ALA A 162 -8.45 -6.80 -14.70
N MET A 163 -8.57 -8.06 -14.29
CA MET A 163 -9.67 -8.53 -13.47
C MET A 163 -9.61 -7.93 -12.07
N SER A 164 -10.76 -7.53 -11.55
CA SER A 164 -10.91 -7.10 -10.17
C SER A 164 -10.95 -8.32 -9.24
N ILE A 165 -10.11 -8.35 -8.20
CA ILE A 165 -10.25 -9.35 -7.14
C ILE A 165 -11.25 -8.81 -6.12
N GLY A 166 -12.11 -9.68 -5.59
CA GLY A 166 -13.03 -9.34 -4.51
C GLY A 166 -12.36 -8.58 -3.35
N ALA A 167 -13.16 -7.75 -2.66
CA ALA A 167 -12.74 -6.72 -1.70
C ALA A 167 -11.80 -7.18 -0.56
N THR A 168 -11.68 -8.49 -0.30
CA THR A 168 -10.86 -9.05 0.79
C THR A 168 -9.36 -8.83 0.60
N THR A 169 -8.84 -8.84 -0.65
CA THR A 169 -7.38 -8.69 -0.91
C THR A 169 -6.92 -7.23 -0.90
N LEU A 170 -7.80 -6.30 -1.30
CA LEU A 170 -7.54 -4.84 -1.35
C LEU A 170 -7.77 -4.11 -0.02
N SER A 171 -8.35 -4.79 0.97
CA SER A 171 -8.69 -4.27 2.32
C SER A 171 -7.50 -3.70 3.11
N ARG A 172 -6.27 -3.82 2.60
CA ARG A 172 -5.04 -3.42 3.29
C ARG A 172 -4.52 -2.02 2.93
N ILE A 173 -4.99 -1.42 1.85
CA ILE A 173 -4.56 -0.08 1.39
C ILE A 173 -5.58 0.95 1.85
N GLN A 174 -5.11 2.02 2.50
CA GLN A 174 -6.00 3.09 2.98
C GLN A 174 -6.47 3.96 1.82
N GLY A 175 -7.78 4.09 1.64
CA GLY A 175 -8.37 5.01 0.65
C GLY A 175 -8.62 4.36 -0.74
N PRO A 176 -9.84 4.47 -1.29
CA PRO A 176 -10.17 3.93 -2.60
C PRO A 176 -9.29 4.42 -3.75
N ALA A 177 -8.78 5.66 -3.67
CA ALA A 177 -7.89 6.20 -4.70
C ALA A 177 -6.50 5.55 -4.70
N LEU A 178 -5.96 5.19 -3.52
CA LEU A 178 -4.70 4.46 -3.42
C LEU A 178 -4.86 3.00 -3.85
N GLN A 179 -6.03 2.40 -3.63
CA GLN A 179 -6.38 1.09 -4.19
C GLN A 179 -6.37 1.14 -5.72
N MET A 180 -7.02 2.14 -6.32
CA MET A 180 -7.03 2.34 -7.77
C MET A 180 -5.61 2.57 -8.33
N GLN A 181 -4.82 3.42 -7.67
CA GLN A 181 -3.41 3.64 -8.03
C GLN A 181 -2.64 2.32 -8.05
N ARG A 182 -2.84 1.47 -7.04
CA ARG A 182 -2.11 0.21 -6.92
C ARG A 182 -2.47 -0.79 -8.01
N GLU A 183 -3.75 -0.90 -8.36
CA GLU A 183 -4.21 -1.75 -9.45
C GLU A 183 -3.63 -1.30 -10.80
N LEU A 184 -3.57 0.01 -11.04
CA LEU A 184 -2.94 0.55 -12.25
C LEU A 184 -1.43 0.30 -12.29
N GLN A 185 -0.73 0.45 -11.16
CA GLN A 185 0.69 0.12 -11.07
C GLN A 185 0.93 -1.36 -11.36
N TRP A 186 0.10 -2.25 -10.81
CA TRP A 186 0.17 -3.67 -11.08
C TRP A 186 -0.02 -3.99 -12.57
N PHE A 187 -1.06 -3.42 -13.18
CA PHE A 187 -1.33 -3.59 -14.59
C PHE A 187 -0.15 -3.11 -15.47
N LYS A 188 0.44 -1.95 -15.15
CA LYS A 188 1.63 -1.43 -15.85
C LYS A 188 2.87 -2.29 -15.66
N GLU A 189 3.11 -2.80 -14.46
CA GLU A 189 4.24 -3.68 -14.16
C GLU A 189 4.12 -5.00 -14.95
N VAL A 190 2.95 -5.65 -14.92
CA VAL A 190 2.70 -6.87 -15.69
C VAL A 190 2.84 -6.60 -17.20
N LYS A 191 2.31 -5.47 -17.70
CA LYS A 191 2.50 -5.04 -19.10
C LYS A 191 3.96 -4.82 -19.48
N SER A 192 4.82 -4.44 -18.55
CA SER A 192 6.23 -4.21 -18.82
C SER A 192 7.02 -5.50 -19.03
N VAL A 193 6.63 -6.58 -18.34
CA VAL A 193 7.31 -7.89 -18.39
C VAL A 193 6.87 -8.72 -19.60
N ILE A 194 5.64 -8.52 -20.08
CA ILE A 194 5.09 -9.27 -21.20
C ILE A 194 5.70 -8.83 -22.53
N HIS A 195 5.96 -9.80 -23.41
CA HIS A 195 6.56 -9.57 -24.73
C HIS A 195 5.70 -8.62 -25.59
N PRO A 196 6.30 -7.65 -26.33
CA PRO A 196 5.56 -6.65 -27.10
C PRO A 196 4.48 -7.20 -28.05
N ARG A 197 4.73 -8.37 -28.65
CA ARG A 197 3.77 -9.05 -29.56
C ARG A 197 2.42 -9.39 -28.90
N VAL A 198 2.35 -9.45 -27.56
CA VAL A 198 1.14 -9.83 -26.81
C VAL A 198 0.36 -8.60 -26.30
N LYS A 199 0.92 -7.39 -26.43
CA LYS A 199 0.42 -6.21 -25.71
C LYS A 199 -0.91 -5.66 -26.24
N GLU A 200 -1.23 -5.83 -27.52
CA GLU A 200 -2.24 -4.97 -28.17
C GLU A 200 -3.22 -5.68 -29.14
N GLY A 201 -3.21 -7.02 -29.23
CA GLY A 201 -4.05 -7.74 -30.21
C GLY A 201 -5.01 -8.81 -29.67
N TYR A 202 -4.85 -9.25 -28.42
CA TYR A 202 -5.65 -10.36 -27.89
C TYR A 202 -6.95 -9.87 -27.26
N ARG A 203 -8.05 -10.48 -27.69
CA ARG A 203 -9.37 -10.33 -27.09
C ARG A 203 -9.73 -11.61 -26.33
N ASN A 204 -10.33 -11.45 -25.15
CA ASN A 204 -10.90 -12.57 -24.41
C ASN A 204 -12.18 -13.11 -25.10
N LYS A 205 -12.83 -14.12 -24.53
CA LYS A 205 -14.09 -14.67 -25.05
C LYS A 205 -15.21 -13.62 -25.20
N ASP A 206 -15.23 -12.60 -24.34
CA ASP A 206 -16.19 -11.49 -24.42
C ASP A 206 -15.82 -10.45 -25.49
N GLY A 207 -14.72 -10.66 -26.21
CA GLY A 207 -14.23 -9.73 -27.21
C GLY A 207 -13.52 -8.51 -26.62
N LEU A 208 -13.22 -8.48 -25.33
CA LEU A 208 -12.56 -7.34 -24.68
C LEU A 208 -11.04 -7.47 -24.75
N THR A 209 -10.36 -6.35 -24.97
CA THR A 209 -8.91 -6.23 -24.74
C THR A 209 -8.61 -6.12 -23.23
N PRO A 210 -7.37 -6.33 -22.79
CA PRO A 210 -7.03 -6.18 -21.37
C PRO A 210 -7.34 -4.80 -20.81
N ARG A 211 -7.15 -3.73 -21.61
CA ARG A 211 -7.40 -2.37 -21.15
C ARG A 211 -8.90 -2.08 -21.04
N GLU A 212 -9.69 -2.53 -22.01
CA GLU A 212 -11.16 -2.43 -21.95
C GLU A 212 -11.72 -3.19 -20.74
N LEU A 213 -11.19 -4.40 -20.47
CA LEU A 213 -11.55 -5.17 -19.29
C LEU A 213 -11.17 -4.43 -17.99
N PHE A 214 -9.97 -3.86 -17.91
CA PHE A 214 -9.51 -3.12 -16.73
C PHE A 214 -10.46 -1.97 -16.41
N THR A 215 -10.78 -1.15 -17.41
CA THR A 215 -11.68 0.00 -17.27
C THR A 215 -13.09 -0.43 -16.85
N LYS A 216 -13.58 -1.56 -17.36
CA LYS A 216 -14.90 -2.11 -16.98
C LYS A 216 -14.90 -2.58 -15.53
N GLU A 217 -13.92 -3.39 -15.14
CA GLU A 217 -13.84 -4.04 -13.82
C GLU A 217 -13.53 -3.06 -12.68
N HIS A 218 -12.80 -1.97 -12.97
CA HIS A 218 -12.35 -1.00 -11.96
C HIS A 218 -13.18 0.29 -11.93
N LYS A 219 -14.30 0.36 -12.68
CA LYS A 219 -15.14 1.56 -12.77
C LYS A 219 -15.63 2.05 -11.40
N ASP A 220 -16.19 1.16 -10.59
CA ASP A 220 -16.70 1.51 -9.24
C ASP A 220 -15.56 1.95 -8.29
N MET A 221 -14.37 1.33 -8.41
CA MET A 221 -13.19 1.75 -7.64
C MET A 221 -12.72 3.14 -8.04
N MET A 222 -12.75 3.47 -9.33
CA MET A 222 -12.42 4.79 -9.85
C MET A 222 -13.40 5.86 -9.34
N GLU A 223 -14.70 5.59 -9.39
CA GLU A 223 -15.75 6.49 -8.88
C GLU A 223 -15.61 6.72 -7.36
N LYS A 224 -15.36 5.66 -6.59
CA LYS A 224 -15.07 5.76 -5.14
C LYS A 224 -13.78 6.52 -4.87
N GLY A 225 -12.75 6.31 -5.69
CA GLY A 225 -11.46 7.01 -5.60
C GLY A 225 -11.60 8.50 -5.86
N GLU A 226 -12.32 8.87 -6.92
CA GLU A 226 -12.65 10.25 -7.25
C GLU A 226 -13.41 10.92 -6.10
N LYS A 227 -14.47 10.29 -5.61
CA LYS A 227 -15.25 10.81 -4.49
C LYS A 227 -14.39 11.01 -3.25
N TRP A 228 -13.59 10.01 -2.88
CA TRP A 228 -12.70 10.11 -1.72
C TRP A 228 -11.69 11.27 -1.85
N MET A 229 -11.09 11.45 -3.02
CA MET A 229 -10.16 12.56 -3.27
C MET A 229 -10.86 13.92 -3.22
N LYS A 230 -12.05 14.05 -3.80
CA LYS A 230 -12.84 15.29 -3.77
C LYS A 230 -13.29 15.65 -2.35
N ASP A 231 -13.80 14.68 -1.60
CA ASP A 231 -14.25 14.88 -0.22
C ASP A 231 -13.08 15.30 0.67
N THR A 232 -11.96 14.58 0.59
CA THR A 232 -10.74 14.90 1.35
C THR A 232 -10.19 16.28 0.96
N SER A 233 -10.11 16.58 -0.33
CA SER A 233 -9.61 17.87 -0.82
C SER A 233 -10.51 19.02 -0.40
N THR A 234 -11.82 18.84 -0.38
CA THR A 234 -12.77 19.86 0.09
C THR A 234 -12.55 20.15 1.57
N SER A 235 -12.50 19.12 2.42
CA SER A 235 -12.22 19.29 3.85
C SER A 235 -10.89 19.98 4.11
N CYS A 236 -9.82 19.57 3.42
CA CYS A 236 -8.51 20.17 3.58
C CYS A 236 -8.43 21.60 3.01
N THR A 237 -9.18 21.91 1.95
CA THR A 237 -9.30 23.27 1.41
C THR A 237 -9.93 24.20 2.45
N VAL A 238 -10.98 23.77 3.14
CA VAL A 238 -11.60 24.57 4.22
C VAL A 238 -10.60 24.85 5.33
N VAL A 239 -9.88 23.83 5.80
CA VAL A 239 -8.82 24.01 6.83
C VAL A 239 -7.72 24.95 6.34
N GLY A 240 -7.23 24.76 5.12
CA GLY A 240 -6.20 25.63 4.53
C GLY A 240 -6.67 27.08 4.35
N ALA A 241 -7.92 27.29 3.94
CA ALA A 241 -8.51 28.62 3.81
C ALA A 241 -8.65 29.31 5.17
N LEU A 242 -9.07 28.59 6.22
CA LEU A 242 -9.14 29.11 7.58
C LEU A 242 -7.75 29.52 8.11
N ILE A 243 -6.72 28.69 7.90
CA ILE A 243 -5.37 29.05 8.31
C ILE A 243 -4.88 30.28 7.54
N LEU A 244 -5.12 30.32 6.22
CA LEU A 244 -4.75 31.46 5.38
C LEU A 244 -5.39 32.76 5.88
N THR A 245 -6.68 32.76 6.25
CA THR A 245 -7.36 33.96 6.74
C THR A 245 -6.88 34.36 8.13
N ILE A 246 -6.68 33.41 9.05
CA ILE A 246 -6.21 33.70 10.40
C ILE A 246 -4.79 34.29 10.37
N MET A 247 -3.87 33.69 9.60
CA MET A 247 -2.50 34.19 9.48
C MET A 247 -2.45 35.53 8.73
N PHE A 248 -3.21 35.68 7.65
CA PHE A 248 -3.30 36.98 6.97
C PHE A 248 -3.78 38.09 7.93
N ALA A 249 -4.78 37.83 8.77
CA ALA A 249 -5.20 38.78 9.79
C ALA A 249 -4.09 39.05 10.82
N ALA A 250 -3.45 37.99 11.33
CA ALA A 250 -2.39 38.07 12.34
C ALA A 250 -1.15 38.87 11.87
N ALA A 251 -0.84 38.85 10.56
CA ALA A 251 0.21 39.67 9.96
C ALA A 251 -0.04 41.18 10.12
N PHE A 252 -1.31 41.61 10.14
CA PHE A 252 -1.69 43.03 10.30
C PHE A 252 -2.14 43.38 11.72
N THR A 253 -2.63 42.40 12.48
CA THR A 253 -3.00 42.54 13.90
C THR A 253 -1.94 41.91 14.79
N VAL A 254 -0.71 42.43 14.69
CA VAL A 254 0.45 41.83 15.36
C VAL A 254 0.32 41.84 16.89
N PRO A 255 0.89 40.83 17.59
CA PRO A 255 0.91 40.80 19.05
C PRO A 255 1.55 42.05 19.63
N GLY A 256 0.90 42.67 20.62
CA GLY A 256 1.34 43.93 21.22
C GLY A 256 0.88 45.19 20.48
N GLY A 257 0.44 45.08 19.23
CA GLY A 257 -0.02 46.21 18.42
C GLY A 257 1.10 47.10 17.88
N ASN A 258 0.69 48.22 17.29
CA ASN A 258 1.58 49.20 16.67
C ASN A 258 1.66 50.47 17.52
N ASP A 259 2.82 51.11 17.50
CA ASP A 259 3.03 52.42 18.09
C ASP A 259 2.17 53.46 17.34
N GLN A 260 1.39 54.25 18.08
CA GLN A 260 0.46 55.24 17.53
C GLN A 260 1.16 56.41 16.84
N THR A 261 2.44 56.63 17.13
CA THR A 261 3.23 57.74 16.58
C THR A 261 4.00 57.35 15.33
N THR A 262 4.64 56.18 15.33
CA THR A 262 5.48 55.71 14.22
C THR A 262 4.74 54.75 13.28
N GLY A 263 3.65 54.13 13.74
CA GLY A 263 2.92 53.07 13.04
C GLY A 263 3.66 51.72 13.03
N LEU A 264 4.84 51.63 13.65
CA LEU A 264 5.66 50.42 13.67
C LEU A 264 5.23 49.47 14.80
N PRO A 265 5.41 48.15 14.64
CA PRO A 265 5.16 47.19 15.72
C PRO A 265 5.98 47.50 16.98
N ILE A 266 5.34 47.49 18.14
CA ILE A 266 5.99 47.84 19.42
C ILE A 266 7.16 46.88 19.73
N PHE A 267 7.01 45.61 19.37
CA PHE A 267 8.02 44.57 19.59
C PHE A 267 8.97 44.33 18.41
N LEU A 268 9.13 45.27 17.48
CA LEU A 268 9.91 45.08 16.24
C LEU A 268 11.34 44.50 16.45
N ASN A 269 11.99 44.87 17.55
CA ASN A 269 13.35 44.41 17.88
C ASN A 269 13.39 43.14 18.72
N ASP A 270 12.24 42.62 19.16
CA ASP A 270 12.16 41.41 19.96
C ASP A 270 12.39 40.14 19.11
N LYS A 271 13.06 39.15 19.70
CA LYS A 271 13.40 37.89 19.03
C LYS A 271 12.16 37.05 18.72
N TYR A 272 11.20 37.00 19.64
CA TYR A 272 9.94 36.29 19.45
C TYR A 272 9.06 37.00 18.42
N PHE A 273 9.12 38.32 18.30
CA PHE A 273 8.42 39.05 17.24
C PHE A 273 8.93 38.71 15.85
N ARG A 274 10.26 38.65 15.67
CA ARG A 274 10.85 38.20 14.39
C ARG A 274 10.46 36.76 14.06
N LEU A 275 10.47 35.88 15.05
CA LEU A 275 10.03 34.49 14.89
C LEU A 275 8.55 34.40 14.50
N PHE A 276 7.69 35.20 15.14
CA PHE A 276 6.27 35.29 14.83
C PHE A 276 6.04 35.68 13.36
N ILE A 277 6.63 36.78 12.89
CA ILE A 277 6.43 37.25 11.50
C ILE A 277 6.94 36.24 10.46
N ILE A 278 8.11 35.63 10.70
CA ILE A 278 8.64 34.61 9.77
C ILE A 278 7.72 33.39 9.72
N ALA A 279 7.27 32.90 10.88
CA ALA A 279 6.39 31.74 10.97
C ALA A 279 5.00 32.00 10.36
N ASP A 280 4.44 33.19 10.58
CA ASP A 280 3.16 33.62 10.02
C ASP A 280 3.21 33.64 8.48
N VAL A 281 4.23 34.28 7.90
CA VAL A 281 4.41 34.35 6.45
C VAL A 281 4.59 32.96 5.83
N LEU A 282 5.39 32.10 6.46
CA LEU A 282 5.58 30.71 6.00
C LEU A 282 4.25 29.92 6.06
N SER A 283 3.46 30.10 7.11
CA SER A 283 2.15 29.48 7.25
C SER A 283 1.21 29.93 6.14
N LEU A 284 1.11 31.23 5.92
CA LEU A 284 0.22 31.83 4.92
C LEU A 284 0.52 31.33 3.51
N PHE A 285 1.77 31.42 3.05
CA PHE A 285 2.15 30.98 1.70
C PHE A 285 2.02 29.47 1.51
N SER A 286 2.35 28.68 2.54
CA SER A 286 2.18 27.23 2.49
C SER A 286 0.69 26.85 2.45
N SER A 287 -0.15 27.53 3.23
CA SER A 287 -1.60 27.32 3.22
C SER A 287 -2.23 27.69 1.87
N SER A 288 -1.80 28.82 1.28
CA SER A 288 -2.22 29.24 -0.05
C SER A 288 -1.86 28.19 -1.11
N THR A 289 -0.62 27.68 -1.07
CA THR A 289 -0.16 26.60 -1.96
C THR A 289 -1.01 25.33 -1.77
N SER A 290 -1.32 24.98 -0.53
CA SER A 290 -2.19 23.84 -0.21
C SER A 290 -3.58 23.97 -0.81
N VAL A 291 -4.23 25.12 -0.62
CA VAL A 291 -5.55 25.44 -1.18
C VAL A 291 -5.55 25.34 -2.71
N LEU A 292 -4.53 25.88 -3.39
CA LEU A 292 -4.41 25.79 -4.84
C LEU A 292 -4.24 24.35 -5.33
N MET A 293 -3.48 23.52 -4.61
CA MET A 293 -3.31 22.10 -4.95
C MET A 293 -4.61 21.32 -4.79
N PHE A 294 -5.35 21.53 -3.69
CA PHE A 294 -6.64 20.89 -3.48
C PHE A 294 -7.71 21.36 -4.46
N LEU A 295 -7.73 22.66 -4.80
CA LEU A 295 -8.56 23.16 -5.89
C LEU A 295 -8.19 22.46 -7.21
N GLY A 296 -6.91 22.29 -7.48
CA GLY A 296 -6.42 21.53 -8.64
C GLY A 296 -6.84 20.07 -8.66
N ILE A 297 -7.17 19.45 -7.51
CA ILE A 297 -7.76 18.11 -7.41
C ILE A 297 -9.26 18.16 -7.72
N LEU A 298 -9.97 19.16 -7.21
CA LEU A 298 -11.40 19.36 -7.48
C LEU A 298 -11.70 19.62 -8.96
N THR A 299 -10.79 20.29 -9.68
CA THR A 299 -10.92 20.61 -11.11
C THR A 299 -10.26 19.60 -12.05
N SER A 300 -9.73 18.48 -11.53
CA SER A 300 -9.10 17.44 -12.36
C SER A 300 -10.14 16.62 -13.13
N ARG A 301 -9.71 16.02 -14.25
CA ARG A 301 -10.59 15.20 -15.11
C ARG A 301 -10.85 13.79 -14.59
N TYR A 302 -10.01 13.29 -13.68
CA TYR A 302 -10.06 11.93 -13.14
C TYR A 302 -10.05 10.85 -14.23
N ALA A 303 -9.22 11.03 -15.26
CA ALA A 303 -8.96 9.95 -16.20
C ALA A 303 -8.27 8.79 -15.48
N GLU A 304 -8.43 7.57 -15.97
CA GLU A 304 -7.88 6.36 -15.33
C GLU A 304 -6.37 6.51 -15.04
N ASP A 305 -5.56 6.95 -16.01
CA ASP A 305 -4.11 7.14 -15.82
C ASP A 305 -3.75 8.30 -14.87
N ASP A 306 -4.67 9.23 -14.58
CA ASP A 306 -4.43 10.33 -13.65
C ASP A 306 -4.23 9.81 -12.20
N PHE A 307 -4.84 8.67 -11.86
CA PHE A 307 -4.69 8.02 -10.55
C PHE A 307 -3.28 7.49 -10.28
N LEU A 308 -2.43 7.37 -11.30
CA LEU A 308 -1.07 6.86 -11.11
C LEU A 308 -0.13 7.87 -10.49
N GLU A 309 -0.19 9.11 -10.97
CA GLU A 309 0.85 10.08 -10.66
C GLU A 309 0.29 11.50 -10.51
N SER A 310 -0.56 11.98 -11.43
CA SER A 310 -1.01 13.37 -11.42
C SER A 310 -1.87 13.70 -10.19
N LEU A 311 -2.86 12.86 -9.87
CA LEU A 311 -3.73 13.04 -8.70
C LEU A 311 -2.99 12.79 -7.38
N PRO A 312 -2.28 11.67 -7.17
CA PRO A 312 -1.53 11.44 -5.94
C PRO A 312 -0.48 12.53 -5.68
N ARG A 313 0.22 13.01 -6.72
CA ARG A 313 1.21 14.08 -6.58
C ARG A 313 0.59 15.38 -6.07
N LYS A 314 -0.54 15.82 -6.65
CA LYS A 314 -1.25 17.02 -6.17
C LYS A 314 -1.68 16.85 -4.71
N MET A 315 -2.17 15.67 -4.35
CA MET A 315 -2.62 15.38 -2.99
C MET A 315 -1.47 15.36 -1.99
N ILE A 316 -0.33 14.77 -2.35
CA ILE A 316 0.90 14.78 -1.54
C ILE A 316 1.39 16.21 -1.32
N ILE A 317 1.49 17.02 -2.38
CA ILE A 317 1.94 18.42 -2.25
C ILE A 317 0.96 19.19 -1.37
N GLY A 318 -0.33 19.09 -1.64
CA GLY A 318 -1.38 19.81 -0.89
C GLY A 318 -1.39 19.46 0.60
N LEU A 319 -1.29 18.16 0.94
CA LEU A 319 -1.19 17.74 2.34
C LEU A 319 0.13 18.15 2.97
N SER A 320 1.26 18.00 2.28
CA SER A 320 2.58 18.36 2.82
C SER A 320 2.66 19.86 3.16
N THR A 321 2.17 20.72 2.27
CA THR A 321 2.12 22.16 2.53
C THR A 321 1.07 22.52 3.60
N LEU A 322 -0.02 21.76 3.74
CA LEU A 322 -0.95 21.93 4.86
C LEU A 322 -0.31 21.59 6.21
N PHE A 323 0.41 20.47 6.30
CA PHE A 323 1.15 20.09 7.50
C PHE A 323 2.19 21.14 7.89
N PHE A 324 2.97 21.60 6.91
CA PHE A 324 3.96 22.64 7.14
C PHE A 324 3.28 23.93 7.64
N SER A 325 2.16 24.32 7.00
CA SER A 325 1.36 25.49 7.40
C SER A 325 0.89 25.41 8.85
N ILE A 326 0.34 24.27 9.26
CA ILE A 326 -0.12 24.04 10.64
C ILE A 326 1.03 24.12 11.62
N ALA A 327 2.18 23.49 11.31
CA ALA A 327 3.35 23.53 12.17
C ALA A 327 3.86 24.98 12.36
N THR A 328 3.96 25.75 11.29
CA THR A 328 4.40 27.16 11.35
C THR A 328 3.38 28.06 12.04
N MET A 329 2.07 27.84 11.83
CA MET A 329 1.02 28.57 12.55
C MET A 329 1.15 28.36 14.06
N MET A 330 1.47 27.15 14.50
CA MET A 330 1.65 26.84 15.92
C MET A 330 2.92 27.49 16.50
N ILE A 331 4.00 27.58 15.70
CA ILE A 331 5.20 28.34 16.08
C ILE A 331 4.87 29.83 16.21
N ALA A 332 4.09 30.39 15.27
CA ALA A 332 3.64 31.77 15.34
C ALA A 332 2.79 32.00 16.60
N PHE A 333 1.84 31.12 16.89
CA PHE A 333 1.03 31.19 18.11
C PHE A 333 1.88 31.11 19.40
N TYR A 334 2.86 30.22 19.45
CA TYR A 334 3.82 30.13 20.56
C TYR A 334 4.61 31.43 20.76
N ALA A 335 5.12 31.99 19.66
CA ALA A 335 5.89 33.23 19.69
C ALA A 335 5.01 34.42 20.14
N ALA A 336 3.76 34.49 19.66
CA ALA A 336 2.78 35.49 20.07
C ALA A 336 2.45 35.40 21.57
N LEU A 337 2.19 34.19 22.09
CA LEU A 337 1.95 33.98 23.51
C LEU A 337 3.16 34.36 24.37
N SER A 338 4.37 34.03 23.91
CA SER A 338 5.61 34.36 24.64
C SER A 338 5.84 35.88 24.71
N LEU A 339 5.47 36.63 23.67
CA LEU A 339 5.48 38.09 23.68
C LEU A 339 4.43 38.68 24.64
N MET A 340 3.21 38.14 24.62
CA MET A 340 2.10 38.70 25.41
C MET A 340 2.19 38.34 26.90
N LEU A 341 2.79 37.19 27.23
CA LEU A 341 2.91 36.68 28.59
C LEU A 341 4.33 36.82 29.15
N ASP A 342 5.14 37.73 28.58
CA ASP A 342 6.49 37.97 29.06
C ASP A 342 6.45 38.36 30.56
N GLY A 343 7.21 37.63 31.38
CA GLY A 343 7.19 37.73 32.85
C GLY A 343 6.21 36.83 33.62
N LEU A 344 5.29 36.10 32.96
CA LEU A 344 4.30 35.20 33.61
C LEU A 344 4.60 33.70 33.39
N SER A 345 5.83 33.29 33.69
CA SER A 345 6.38 31.94 33.41
C SER A 345 5.53 30.77 33.92
N SER A 346 4.81 30.93 35.05
CA SER A 346 3.95 29.90 35.63
C SER A 346 2.71 29.55 34.78
N ILE A 347 2.24 30.47 33.93
CA ILE A 347 1.04 30.28 33.09
C ILE A 347 1.44 29.84 31.67
N THR A 348 2.61 30.27 31.20
CA THR A 348 3.10 30.00 29.85
C THR A 348 3.27 28.50 29.58
N PHE A 349 3.89 27.74 30.51
CA PHE A 349 4.16 26.31 30.31
C PHE A 349 2.89 25.44 30.15
N PRO A 350 1.86 25.54 31.03
CA PRO A 350 0.61 24.82 30.84
C PRO A 350 -0.10 25.12 29.51
N VAL A 351 -0.12 26.40 29.09
CA VAL A 351 -0.79 26.82 27.84
C VAL A 351 -0.08 26.23 26.62
N ILE A 352 1.26 26.19 26.63
CA ILE A 352 2.05 25.56 25.55
C ILE A 352 1.76 24.06 25.47
N CYS A 353 1.71 23.37 26.62
CA CYS A 353 1.42 21.94 26.67
C CYS A 353 0.03 21.64 26.10
N LEU A 354 -0.97 22.44 26.46
CA LEU A 354 -2.34 22.29 25.95
C LEU A 354 -2.41 22.56 24.44
N ALA A 355 -1.70 23.58 23.95
CA ALA A 355 -1.62 23.92 22.52
C ALA A 355 -0.93 22.84 21.68
N GLY A 356 -0.04 22.03 22.27
CA GLY A 356 0.63 20.91 21.60
C GLY A 356 -0.26 19.68 21.37
N ILE A 357 -1.38 19.54 22.11
CA ILE A 357 -2.25 18.36 22.01
C ILE A 357 -2.91 18.26 20.62
N PRO A 358 -3.56 19.30 20.06
CA PRO A 358 -4.12 19.22 18.71
C PRO A 358 -3.07 18.89 17.63
N VAL A 359 -1.85 19.40 17.78
CA VAL A 359 -0.75 19.17 16.83
C VAL A 359 -0.30 17.72 16.85
N THR A 360 -0.07 17.19 18.04
CA THR A 360 0.33 15.79 18.21
C THR A 360 -0.74 14.83 17.69
N LEU A 361 -2.01 15.11 17.97
CA LEU A 361 -3.14 14.36 17.41
C LEU A 361 -3.18 14.43 15.88
N PHE A 362 -2.98 15.62 15.30
CA PHE A 362 -2.99 15.81 13.86
C PHE A 362 -1.85 15.03 13.18
N VAL A 363 -0.64 15.10 13.72
CA VAL A 363 0.52 14.33 13.22
C VAL A 363 0.23 12.83 13.33
N LEU A 364 -0.25 12.34 14.48
CA LEU A 364 -0.50 10.90 14.66
C LEU A 364 -1.58 10.35 13.71
N LEU A 365 -2.62 11.12 13.43
CA LEU A 365 -3.74 10.66 12.60
C LEU A 365 -3.48 10.80 11.10
N GLN A 366 -2.84 11.90 10.67
CA GLN A 366 -2.76 12.25 9.25
C GLN A 366 -1.40 11.94 8.63
N PHE A 367 -0.31 11.92 9.41
CA PHE A 367 1.02 11.60 8.89
C PHE A 367 1.14 10.19 8.30
N PRO A 368 0.52 9.13 8.88
CA PRO A 368 0.57 7.79 8.28
C PRO A 368 0.01 7.75 6.86
N LEU A 369 -1.08 8.49 6.60
CA LEU A 369 -1.70 8.59 5.29
C LEU A 369 -0.75 9.26 4.28
N LEU A 370 -0.09 10.35 4.67
CA LEU A 370 0.89 11.05 3.81
C LEU A 370 2.05 10.11 3.44
N VAL A 371 2.59 9.39 4.43
CA VAL A 371 3.68 8.43 4.21
C VAL A 371 3.23 7.32 3.27
N GLU A 372 2.02 6.78 3.44
CA GLU A 372 1.48 5.75 2.55
C GLU A 372 1.34 6.25 1.11
N MET A 373 0.85 7.47 0.89
CA MET A 373 0.78 8.06 -0.46
C MET A 373 2.16 8.24 -1.10
N VAL A 374 3.13 8.75 -0.34
CA VAL A 374 4.51 8.97 -0.83
C VAL A 374 5.17 7.65 -1.20
N VAL A 375 5.06 6.64 -0.32
CA VAL A 375 5.63 5.31 -0.57
C VAL A 375 4.91 4.62 -1.73
N SER A 376 3.58 4.77 -1.85
CA SER A 376 2.83 4.21 -2.98
C SER A 376 3.24 4.85 -4.30
N THR A 377 3.45 6.16 -4.34
CA THR A 377 3.70 6.92 -5.58
C THR A 377 5.17 6.91 -6.01
N TYR A 378 6.11 7.04 -5.07
CA TYR A 378 7.54 7.20 -5.33
C TYR A 378 8.39 6.04 -4.81
N GLY A 379 7.78 5.04 -4.18
CA GLY A 379 8.48 3.87 -3.68
C GLY A 379 8.99 2.95 -4.80
N PRO A 380 9.71 1.89 -4.44
CA PRO A 380 10.19 0.91 -5.40
C PRO A 380 9.02 0.25 -6.13
N GLY A 381 9.26 -0.12 -7.40
CA GLY A 381 8.31 -0.85 -8.23
C GLY A 381 7.88 -2.18 -7.61
N ILE A 382 6.80 -2.77 -8.14
CA ILE A 382 6.20 -3.97 -7.53
C ILE A 382 7.06 -5.22 -7.74
N PHE A 383 7.76 -5.29 -8.87
CA PHE A 383 8.65 -6.40 -9.19
C PHE A 383 10.10 -6.07 -8.84
N ASP A 384 10.77 -7.00 -8.16
CA ASP A 384 12.20 -6.94 -7.88
C ASP A 384 12.94 -7.33 -9.16
N ARG A 385 13.25 -6.33 -9.99
CA ARG A 385 14.06 -6.52 -11.20
C ARG A 385 15.53 -6.54 -10.81
N LYS A 386 16.00 -7.67 -10.29
CA LYS A 386 17.43 -7.96 -10.13
C LYS A 386 17.83 -9.13 -10.99
#